data_AF-A0A2V5Z3A4-F1
#
_entry.id   AF-A0A2V5Z3A4-F1
#
_cell.length_a   1.000
_cell.length_b   1.000
_cell.length_c   1.000
_cell.angle_alpha   90.00
_cell.angle_beta   90.00
_cell.angle_gamma   90.00
#
_symmetry.space_group_name_H-M   'P 1'
#
loop_
_entity.id
_entity.type
_entity.pdbx_description
1 polymer ?
#
loop_
_entity_poly.entity_id
_entity_poly.type
_entity_poly.pdbx_seq_one_letter_code
_entity_poly.pdbx_strand_id
1 'polypeptide(L)'
;MCSELTKLPTKTAPRRIELRKIRINVANLSRVLAGWKVLLTTCLFLVGVIGYADYQTGYDRPLLLFYLLPISLAAWFGSFLGGLGIAVVSIAVSMLSDVAAGSPAPGFWNSGMAFVSYALFAGVLSKLRTLVGELDRRVEERTAALQREVAERQRLDREIAQVADRERRRLGQDLHDRLGQHLTGTALAAQVLKDKLATKSGQTRHKIGAGGKRGREARAVRRGRHRSYP
;
A
#
# COMPACT_ATOMS: atom_id res chain seq x y z
N MET A 1 -59.20 26.28 -2.27
CA MET A 1 -59.99 25.05 -2.06
C MET A 1 -59.47 24.02 -3.04
N CYS A 2 -58.61 23.11 -2.58
CA CYS A 2 -58.93 21.69 -2.32
C CYS A 2 -59.19 20.95 -3.65
N SER A 3 -58.52 19.88 -4.04
CA SER A 3 -57.86 18.77 -3.34
C SER A 3 -57.17 17.91 -4.41
N GLU A 4 -55.88 17.56 -4.27
CA GLU A 4 -55.43 16.21 -3.87
C GLU A 4 -56.07 15.04 -4.65
N LEU A 5 -55.28 14.39 -5.53
CA LEU A 5 -54.98 12.93 -5.48
C LEU A 5 -54.15 12.48 -6.69
N THR A 6 -52.85 12.77 -6.62
CA THR A 6 -51.78 11.77 -6.57
C THR A 6 -52.12 10.37 -7.13
N LYS A 7 -51.87 10.14 -8.42
CA LYS A 7 -51.56 8.79 -8.92
C LYS A 7 -50.05 8.62 -8.97
N LEU A 8 -49.52 7.98 -7.93
CA LEU A 8 -48.12 7.58 -7.78
C LEU A 8 -47.67 6.70 -8.96
N PRO A 9 -46.46 6.91 -9.51
CA PRO A 9 -45.82 5.90 -10.35
C PRO A 9 -45.44 4.70 -9.48
N THR A 10 -45.96 3.52 -9.82
CA THR A 10 -45.62 2.25 -9.19
C THR A 10 -44.16 1.90 -9.51
N LYS A 11 -43.24 2.31 -8.63
CA LYS A 11 -41.81 2.01 -8.69
C LYS A 11 -41.56 0.52 -8.41
N THR A 12 -41.83 -0.34 -9.38
CA THR A 12 -41.54 -1.77 -9.34
C THR A 12 -40.15 -2.08 -9.90
N ALA A 13 -39.09 -1.83 -9.13
CA ALA A 13 -37.81 -2.52 -9.33
C ALA A 13 -36.80 -2.27 -8.18
N PRO A 14 -36.64 -3.24 -7.27
CA PRO A 14 -35.29 -3.62 -6.85
C PRO A 14 -35.04 -5.14 -6.82
N ARG A 15 -35.87 -5.96 -7.50
CA ARG A 15 -35.79 -7.44 -7.37
C ARG A 15 -34.53 -8.08 -7.96
N ARG A 16 -33.90 -7.49 -8.99
CA ARG A 16 -32.72 -8.11 -9.66
C ARG A 16 -31.43 -8.08 -8.82
N ILE A 17 -31.23 -7.06 -7.99
CA ILE A 17 -30.01 -6.95 -7.16
C ILE A 17 -30.07 -7.96 -6.00
N GLU A 18 -31.22 -8.07 -5.34
CA GLU A 18 -31.47 -9.05 -4.27
C GLU A 18 -31.29 -10.49 -4.77
N LEU A 19 -31.82 -10.83 -5.95
CA LEU A 19 -31.67 -12.18 -6.51
C LEU A 19 -30.20 -12.54 -6.81
N ARG A 20 -29.38 -11.59 -7.25
CA ARG A 20 -27.94 -11.82 -7.47
C ARG A 20 -27.22 -12.03 -6.15
N LYS A 21 -27.57 -11.26 -5.11
CA LYS A 21 -27.00 -11.37 -3.76
C LYS A 21 -27.35 -12.70 -3.09
N ILE A 22 -28.62 -13.13 -3.20
CA ILE A 22 -29.09 -14.44 -2.70
C ILE A 22 -28.34 -15.58 -3.41
N ARG A 23 -28.20 -15.53 -4.73
CA ARG A 23 -27.51 -16.59 -5.48
C ARG A 23 -26.02 -16.72 -5.13
N ILE A 24 -25.33 -15.59 -4.91
CA ILE A 24 -23.93 -15.56 -4.46
C ILE A 24 -23.81 -16.14 -3.05
N ASN A 25 -24.73 -15.80 -2.15
CA ASN A 25 -24.72 -16.31 -0.78
C ASN A 25 -24.95 -17.83 -0.73
N VAL A 26 -25.87 -18.36 -1.54
CA VAL A 26 -26.13 -19.80 -1.66
C VAL A 26 -24.93 -20.56 -2.24
N ALA A 27 -24.23 -20.00 -3.23
CA ALA A 27 -23.03 -20.61 -3.81
C ALA A 27 -21.79 -20.53 -2.88
N ASN A 28 -21.73 -19.54 -1.99
CA ASN A 28 -20.72 -19.51 -0.93
C ASN A 28 -21.06 -20.50 0.17
N LEU A 29 -22.33 -20.58 0.57
CA LEU A 29 -22.82 -21.53 1.57
C LEU A 29 -22.57 -22.97 1.13
N SER A 30 -22.84 -23.32 -0.14
CA SER A 30 -22.57 -24.65 -0.66
C SER A 30 -21.07 -24.99 -0.73
N ARG A 31 -20.20 -24.02 -1.06
CA ARG A 31 -18.74 -24.21 -1.04
C ARG A 31 -18.19 -24.38 0.38
N VAL A 32 -18.69 -23.62 1.33
CA VAL A 32 -18.34 -23.75 2.76
C VAL A 32 -18.85 -25.08 3.32
N LEU A 33 -20.10 -25.46 3.03
CA LEU A 33 -20.63 -26.78 3.42
C LEU A 33 -19.86 -27.92 2.76
N ALA A 34 -19.43 -27.78 1.49
CA ALA A 34 -18.64 -28.80 0.81
C ALA A 34 -17.24 -28.94 1.43
N GLY A 35 -16.55 -27.84 1.72
CA GLY A 35 -15.28 -27.86 2.44
C GLY A 35 -15.42 -28.47 3.83
N TRP A 36 -16.51 -28.18 4.53
CA TRP A 36 -16.78 -28.76 5.83
C TRP A 36 -17.06 -30.26 5.75
N LYS A 37 -17.83 -30.71 4.75
CA LYS A 37 -18.06 -32.14 4.51
C LYS A 37 -16.76 -32.89 4.23
N VAL A 38 -15.89 -32.36 3.39
CA VAL A 38 -14.57 -32.96 3.10
C VAL A 38 -13.73 -33.08 4.38
N LEU A 39 -13.70 -32.02 5.20
CA LEU A 39 -13.01 -32.03 6.48
C LEU A 39 -13.55 -33.11 7.42
N LEU A 40 -14.89 -33.20 7.55
CA LEU A 40 -15.56 -34.18 8.41
C LEU A 40 -15.26 -35.61 7.93
N THR A 41 -15.33 -35.87 6.61
CA THR A 41 -15.03 -37.20 6.07
C THR A 41 -13.58 -37.59 6.29
N THR A 42 -12.63 -36.66 6.12
CA THR A 42 -11.20 -36.92 6.37
C THR A 42 -10.92 -37.18 7.85
N CYS A 43 -11.54 -36.40 8.75
CA CYS A 43 -11.38 -36.62 10.19
C CYS A 43 -11.96 -37.98 10.61
N LEU A 44 -13.15 -38.33 10.13
CA LEU A 44 -13.81 -39.59 10.46
C LEU A 44 -13.02 -40.80 9.92
N PHE A 45 -12.46 -40.67 8.72
CA PHE A 45 -11.54 -41.66 8.16
C PHE A 45 -10.28 -41.82 9.01
N LEU A 46 -9.63 -40.71 9.41
CA LEU A 46 -8.44 -40.75 10.27
C LEU A 46 -8.73 -41.43 11.61
N VAL A 47 -9.84 -41.08 12.26
CA VAL A 47 -10.27 -41.69 13.54
C VAL A 47 -10.50 -43.19 13.36
N GLY A 48 -11.14 -43.62 12.27
CA GLY A 48 -11.34 -45.04 11.97
C GLY A 48 -10.03 -45.81 11.76
N VAL A 49 -9.08 -45.22 11.03
CA VAL A 49 -7.74 -45.81 10.81
C VAL A 49 -6.96 -45.92 12.13
N ILE A 50 -7.00 -44.88 12.96
CA ILE A 50 -6.33 -44.87 14.26
C ILE A 50 -6.97 -45.90 15.20
N GLY A 51 -8.30 -45.98 15.25
CA GLY A 51 -9.02 -46.98 16.06
C GLY A 51 -8.75 -48.42 15.63
N TYR A 52 -8.64 -48.66 14.32
CA TYR A 52 -8.25 -49.98 13.79
C TYR A 52 -6.80 -50.33 14.12
N ALA A 53 -5.88 -49.36 14.05
CA ALA A 53 -4.49 -49.56 14.46
C ALA A 53 -4.38 -49.85 15.97
N ASP A 54 -5.15 -49.14 16.80
CA ASP A 54 -5.20 -49.34 18.24
C ASP A 54 -5.67 -50.76 18.61
N TYR A 55 -6.70 -51.27 17.92
CA TYR A 55 -7.18 -52.65 18.06
C TYR A 55 -6.09 -53.70 17.78
N GLN A 56 -5.25 -53.46 16.77
CA GLN A 56 -4.18 -54.38 16.37
C GLN A 56 -2.95 -54.32 17.29
N THR A 57 -2.68 -53.17 17.92
CA THR A 57 -1.39 -52.92 18.60
C THR A 57 -1.34 -53.51 20.01
N GLY A 58 -2.50 -53.84 20.61
CA GLY A 58 -2.57 -54.38 21.96
C GLY A 58 -2.22 -53.37 23.05
N TYR A 59 -2.78 -53.62 24.24
CA TYR A 59 -3.01 -52.73 25.40
C TYR A 59 -1.82 -51.93 25.99
N ASP A 60 -0.58 -52.11 25.50
CA ASP A 60 0.62 -51.63 26.21
C ASP A 60 1.12 -50.23 25.78
N ARG A 61 0.50 -49.55 24.80
CA ARG A 61 0.96 -48.23 24.34
C ARG A 61 -0.21 -47.25 24.12
N PRO A 62 -0.41 -46.24 24.98
CA PRO A 62 -1.42 -45.22 24.74
C PRO A 62 -1.01 -44.32 23.57
N LEU A 63 -1.61 -44.53 22.40
CA LEU A 63 -1.40 -43.75 21.16
C LEU A 63 -2.15 -42.41 21.17
N LEU A 64 -2.26 -41.77 22.34
CA LEU A 64 -3.05 -40.55 22.59
C LEU A 64 -2.59 -39.38 21.71
N LEU A 65 -1.30 -39.34 21.36
CA LEU A 65 -0.72 -38.33 20.49
C LEU A 65 -1.30 -38.38 19.05
N PHE A 66 -1.71 -39.56 18.58
CA PHE A 66 -2.27 -39.74 17.24
C PHE A 66 -3.72 -39.30 17.15
N TYR A 67 -4.50 -39.46 18.22
CA TYR A 67 -5.89 -39.01 18.29
C TYR A 67 -6.03 -37.48 18.34
N LEU A 68 -5.00 -36.75 18.78
CA LEU A 68 -4.97 -35.28 18.75
C LEU A 68 -4.93 -34.68 17.34
N LEU A 69 -4.43 -35.43 16.35
CA LEU A 69 -4.25 -34.96 14.98
C LEU A 69 -5.60 -34.72 14.25
N PRO A 70 -6.56 -35.67 14.25
CA PRO A 70 -7.88 -35.39 13.67
C PRO A 70 -8.68 -34.35 14.47
N ILE A 71 -8.53 -34.31 15.80
CA ILE A 71 -9.25 -33.35 16.65
C ILE A 71 -8.73 -31.92 16.45
N SER A 72 -7.42 -31.74 16.31
CA SER A 72 -6.82 -30.44 15.98
C SER A 72 -7.21 -29.97 14.58
N LEU A 73 -7.22 -30.85 13.57
CA LEU A 73 -7.71 -30.51 12.23
C LEU A 73 -9.20 -30.11 12.25
N ALA A 74 -10.02 -30.88 12.97
CA ALA A 74 -11.44 -30.62 13.12
C ALA A 74 -11.73 -29.27 13.78
N ALA A 75 -10.99 -28.93 14.84
CA ALA A 75 -11.18 -27.70 15.57
C ALA A 75 -10.54 -26.48 14.86
N TRP A 76 -9.49 -26.68 14.06
CA TRP A 76 -8.86 -25.62 13.26
C TRP A 76 -9.73 -25.18 12.08
N PHE A 77 -10.29 -26.14 11.35
CA PHE A 77 -11.04 -25.88 10.12
C PHE A 77 -12.57 -25.88 10.31
N GLY A 78 -13.09 -26.40 11.43
CA GLY A 78 -14.51 -26.39 11.79
C GLY A 78 -14.93 -25.21 12.68
N SER A 79 -16.23 -25.12 12.95
CA SER A 79 -16.80 -24.26 14.01
C SER A 79 -16.65 -24.94 15.39
N PHE A 80 -16.81 -24.18 16.50
CA PHE A 80 -16.78 -24.73 17.87
C PHE A 80 -17.69 -25.97 18.03
N LEU A 81 -18.86 -25.97 17.38
CA LEU A 81 -19.79 -27.09 17.34
C LEU A 81 -19.26 -28.31 16.56
N GLY A 82 -18.46 -28.08 15.51
CA GLY A 82 -17.84 -29.16 14.72
C GLY A 82 -16.76 -29.90 15.51
N GLY A 83 -15.90 -29.16 16.21
CA GLY A 83 -14.88 -29.74 17.11
C GLY A 83 -15.53 -30.51 18.26
N LEU A 84 -16.60 -29.97 18.85
CA LEU A 84 -17.38 -30.65 19.89
C LEU A 84 -18.03 -31.94 19.35
N GLY A 85 -18.63 -31.90 18.16
CA GLY A 85 -19.24 -33.07 17.54
C GLY A 85 -18.24 -34.19 17.25
N ILE A 86 -17.04 -33.85 16.76
CA ILE A 86 -15.97 -34.84 16.50
C ILE A 86 -15.41 -35.43 17.80
N ALA A 87 -15.31 -34.64 18.87
CA ALA A 87 -14.93 -35.17 20.19
C ALA A 87 -15.96 -36.21 20.67
N VAL A 88 -17.27 -35.93 20.53
CA VAL A 88 -18.34 -36.88 20.87
C VAL A 88 -18.27 -38.16 20.04
N VAL A 89 -18.04 -38.05 18.72
CA VAL A 89 -17.88 -39.21 17.83
C VAL A 89 -16.66 -40.04 18.20
N SER A 90 -15.53 -39.40 18.53
CA SER A 90 -14.30 -40.11 18.91
C SER A 90 -14.46 -40.89 20.21
N ILE A 91 -15.20 -40.35 21.18
CA ILE A 91 -15.55 -41.06 22.44
C ILE A 91 -16.45 -42.26 22.14
N ALA A 92 -17.45 -42.10 21.27
CA ALA A 92 -18.35 -43.19 20.90
C ALA A 92 -17.58 -44.33 20.20
N VAL A 93 -16.63 -44.00 19.33
CA VAL A 93 -15.76 -44.99 18.66
C VAL A 93 -14.83 -45.68 19.67
N SER A 94 -14.22 -44.93 20.59
CA SER A 94 -13.37 -45.50 21.65
C SER A 94 -14.15 -46.47 22.53
N MET A 95 -15.35 -46.08 22.97
CA MET A 95 -16.20 -46.91 23.83
C MET A 95 -16.68 -48.18 23.11
N LEU A 96 -16.94 -48.11 21.80
CA LEU A 96 -17.31 -49.27 21.00
C LEU A 96 -16.13 -50.24 20.81
N SER A 97 -14.91 -49.71 20.63
CA SER A 97 -13.67 -50.50 20.57
C SER A 97 -13.42 -51.25 21.88
N ASP A 98 -13.57 -50.57 23.02
CA ASP A 98 -13.34 -51.14 24.35
C ASP A 98 -14.33 -52.29 24.68
N VAL A 99 -15.60 -52.13 24.27
CA VAL A 99 -16.64 -53.16 24.45
C VAL A 99 -16.41 -54.37 23.54
N ALA A 100 -16.01 -54.13 22.28
CA ALA A 100 -15.72 -55.20 21.33
C ALA A 100 -14.46 -56.01 21.71
N ALA A 101 -13.51 -55.40 22.41
CA ALA A 101 -12.28 -56.03 22.89
C ALA A 101 -12.46 -56.89 24.17
N GLY A 102 -13.64 -56.89 24.81
CA GLY A 102 -13.97 -57.80 25.91
C GLY A 102 -13.25 -57.53 27.25
N SER A 103 -12.86 -56.29 27.52
CA SER A 103 -12.13 -55.93 28.75
C SER A 103 -13.02 -55.95 30.01
N PRO A 104 -12.61 -56.58 31.16
CA PRO A 104 -13.46 -56.75 32.35
C PRO A 104 -13.69 -55.47 33.18
N ALA A 105 -13.09 -54.36 32.78
CA ALA A 105 -13.42 -53.05 33.30
C ALA A 105 -13.40 -52.09 32.11
N PRO A 106 -14.55 -51.53 31.68
CA PRO A 106 -14.49 -50.27 30.98
C PRO A 106 -14.06 -49.28 32.06
N GLY A 107 -12.75 -49.07 32.18
CA GLY A 107 -12.21 -48.08 33.11
C GLY A 107 -12.77 -46.74 32.67
N PHE A 108 -13.89 -46.30 33.27
CA PHE A 108 -14.53 -45.02 32.99
C PHE A 108 -13.49 -43.88 33.06
N TRP A 109 -12.44 -44.11 33.84
CA TRP A 109 -11.26 -43.29 33.99
C TRP A 109 -10.52 -43.03 32.66
N ASN A 110 -10.37 -44.01 31.76
CA ASN A 110 -9.70 -43.84 30.47
C ASN A 110 -10.54 -42.99 29.50
N SER A 111 -11.83 -43.31 29.36
CA SER A 111 -12.76 -42.52 28.54
C SER A 111 -12.97 -41.11 29.10
N GLY A 112 -12.96 -40.98 30.43
CA GLY A 112 -13.04 -39.71 31.15
C GLY A 112 -11.81 -38.82 30.93
N MET A 113 -10.59 -39.38 31.03
CA MET A 113 -9.35 -38.64 30.75
C MET A 113 -9.27 -38.21 29.28
N ALA A 114 -9.66 -39.09 28.35
CA ALA A 114 -9.73 -38.76 26.93
C ALA A 114 -10.71 -37.60 26.68
N PHE A 115 -11.91 -37.66 27.24
CA PHE A 115 -12.90 -36.58 27.13
C PHE A 115 -12.39 -35.24 27.66
N VAL A 116 -11.80 -35.23 28.87
CA VAL A 116 -11.26 -34.00 29.47
C VAL A 116 -10.15 -33.42 28.62
N SER A 117 -9.25 -34.26 28.08
CA SER A 117 -8.16 -33.81 27.21
C SER A 117 -8.68 -33.20 25.89
N TYR A 118 -9.69 -33.82 25.27
CA TYR A 118 -10.27 -33.35 24.01
C TYR A 118 -11.12 -32.09 24.21
N ALA A 119 -11.86 -31.99 25.32
CA ALA A 119 -12.61 -30.79 25.69
C ALA A 119 -11.66 -29.60 26.00
N LEU A 120 -10.57 -29.86 26.72
CA LEU A 120 -9.56 -28.85 27.03
C LEU A 120 -8.87 -28.35 25.76
N PHE A 121 -8.45 -29.25 24.87
CA PHE A 121 -7.86 -28.87 23.58
C PHE A 121 -8.83 -28.09 22.69
N ALA A 122 -10.09 -28.53 22.58
CA ALA A 122 -11.11 -27.81 21.82
C ALA A 122 -11.38 -26.41 22.40
N GLY A 123 -11.41 -26.28 23.73
CA GLY A 123 -11.59 -25.00 24.43
C GLY A 123 -10.42 -24.02 24.19
N VAL A 124 -9.18 -24.50 24.34
CA VAL A 124 -7.97 -23.69 24.11
C VAL A 124 -7.90 -23.23 22.65
N LEU A 125 -8.15 -24.13 21.70
CA LEU A 125 -8.09 -23.78 20.28
C LEU A 125 -9.20 -22.80 19.88
N SER A 126 -10.39 -22.94 20.46
CA SER A 126 -11.48 -21.98 20.25
C SER A 126 -11.12 -20.59 20.79
N LYS A 127 -10.49 -20.49 21.96
CA LYS A 127 -10.04 -19.22 22.53
C LYS A 127 -8.94 -18.58 21.70
N LEU A 128 -7.98 -19.38 21.20
CA LEU A 128 -6.92 -18.92 20.32
C LEU A 128 -7.49 -18.33 19.03
N ARG A 129 -8.47 -19.00 18.40
CA ARG A 129 -9.15 -18.50 17.20
C ARG A 129 -9.87 -17.17 17.43
N THR A 130 -10.58 -17.02 18.55
CA THR A 130 -11.25 -15.75 18.88
C THR A 130 -10.24 -14.62 19.07
N LEU A 131 -9.11 -14.89 19.73
CA LEU A 131 -8.04 -13.91 19.93
C LEU A 131 -7.36 -13.50 18.61
N VAL A 132 -7.09 -14.46 17.73
CA VAL A 132 -6.54 -14.19 16.40
C VAL A 132 -7.52 -13.36 15.56
N GLY A 133 -8.82 -13.71 15.59
CA GLY A 133 -9.84 -12.95 14.87
C GLY A 133 -10.00 -11.51 15.38
N GLU A 134 -9.88 -11.29 16.69
CA GLU A 134 -9.92 -9.95 17.28
C GLU A 134 -8.67 -9.13 16.93
N LEU A 135 -7.50 -9.77 16.86
CA LEU A 135 -6.27 -9.12 16.42
C LEU A 135 -6.32 -8.74 14.94
N ASP A 136 -6.78 -9.65 14.07
CA ASP A 136 -6.93 -9.40 12.63
C ASP A 136 -7.87 -8.21 12.38
N ARG A 137 -8.99 -8.14 13.11
CA ARG A 137 -9.94 -7.01 12.99
C ARG A 137 -9.27 -5.67 13.33
N ARG A 138 -8.42 -5.65 14.36
CA ARG A 138 -7.68 -4.44 14.76
C ARG A 138 -6.60 -4.07 13.75
N VAL A 139 -5.92 -5.06 13.18
CA VAL A 139 -4.95 -4.82 12.11
C VAL A 139 -5.65 -4.22 10.90
N GLU A 140 -6.77 -4.79 10.44
CA GLU A 140 -7.54 -4.23 9.31
C GLU A 140 -8.02 -2.80 9.59
N GLU A 141 -8.53 -2.51 10.78
CA GLU A 141 -8.96 -1.15 11.15
C GLU A 141 -7.79 -0.16 11.13
N ARG A 142 -6.63 -0.55 11.68
CA ARG A 142 -5.43 0.30 11.70
C ARG A 142 -4.85 0.49 10.30
N THR A 143 -4.84 -0.56 9.47
CA THR A 143 -4.39 -0.48 8.08
C THR A 143 -5.31 0.42 7.25
N ALA A 144 -6.63 0.33 7.43
CA ALA A 144 -7.59 1.19 6.75
C ALA A 144 -7.45 2.66 7.17
N ALA A 145 -7.22 2.92 8.47
CA ALA A 145 -6.97 4.27 8.97
C ALA A 145 -5.66 4.85 8.41
N LEU A 146 -4.57 4.06 8.44
CA LEU A 146 -3.27 4.47 7.92
C LEU A 146 -3.32 4.74 6.40
N GLN A 147 -4.05 3.92 5.64
CA GLN A 147 -4.24 4.13 4.21
C GLN A 147 -4.96 5.45 3.90
N ARG A 148 -5.94 5.84 4.72
CA ARG A 148 -6.62 7.14 4.56
C ARG A 148 -5.66 8.30 4.84
N GLU A 149 -4.88 8.23 5.91
CA GLU A 149 -3.90 9.27 6.23
C GLU A 149 -2.82 9.38 5.13
N VAL A 150 -2.34 8.26 4.61
CA VAL A 150 -1.38 8.23 3.48
C VAL A 150 -1.99 8.85 2.22
N ALA A 151 -3.25 8.55 1.90
CA ALA A 151 -3.93 9.14 0.74
C ALA A 151 -4.11 10.66 0.90
N GLU A 152 -4.41 11.13 2.11
CA GLU A 152 -4.55 12.56 2.42
C GLU A 152 -3.21 13.29 2.33
N ARG A 153 -2.14 12.73 2.91
CA ARG A 153 -0.77 13.28 2.77
C ARG A 153 -0.34 13.35 1.31
N GLN A 154 -0.54 12.28 0.53
CA GLN A 154 -0.20 12.28 -0.90
C GLN A 154 -0.99 13.33 -1.70
N ARG A 155 -2.22 13.64 -1.30
CA ARG A 155 -3.00 14.70 -1.94
C ARG A 155 -2.36 16.07 -1.67
N LEU A 156 -2.03 16.34 -0.41
CA LEU A 156 -1.38 17.59 -0.02
C LEU A 156 -0.01 17.74 -0.71
N ASP A 157 0.79 16.68 -0.76
CA ASP A 157 2.09 16.70 -1.45
C ASP A 157 1.95 17.02 -2.95
N ARG A 158 0.90 16.51 -3.61
CA ARG A 158 0.61 16.85 -5.01
C ARG A 158 0.20 18.31 -5.16
N GLU A 159 -0.63 18.84 -4.25
CA GLU A 159 -1.02 20.25 -4.27
C GLU A 159 0.21 21.16 -4.07
N ILE A 160 1.07 20.83 -3.11
CA ILE A 160 2.34 21.53 -2.87
C ILE A 160 3.24 21.45 -4.11
N ALA A 161 3.40 20.27 -4.72
CA ALA A 161 4.22 20.10 -5.92
C ALA A 161 3.69 20.93 -7.11
N GLN A 162 2.37 21.00 -7.28
CA GLN A 162 1.76 21.85 -8.32
C GLN A 162 1.99 23.34 -8.06
N VAL A 163 1.85 23.80 -6.82
CA VAL A 163 2.12 25.19 -6.45
C VAL A 163 3.60 25.51 -6.66
N ALA A 164 4.50 24.63 -6.25
CA ALA A 164 5.94 24.79 -6.43
C ALA A 164 6.33 24.87 -7.93
N ASP A 165 5.75 24.03 -8.79
CA ASP A 165 6.05 24.07 -10.23
C ASP A 165 5.55 25.37 -10.88
N ARG A 166 4.35 25.84 -10.49
CA ARG A 166 3.82 27.14 -10.95
C ARG A 166 4.72 28.28 -10.52
N GLU A 167 5.14 28.31 -9.26
CA GLU A 167 5.97 29.38 -8.74
C GLU A 167 7.36 29.36 -9.35
N ARG A 168 7.93 28.18 -9.60
CA ARG A 168 9.22 28.05 -10.30
C ARG A 168 9.14 28.58 -11.73
N ARG A 169 8.06 28.32 -12.46
CA ARG A 169 7.84 28.89 -13.81
C ARG A 169 7.67 30.40 -13.76
N ARG A 170 6.89 30.90 -12.79
CA ARG A 170 6.62 32.33 -12.61
C ARG A 170 7.88 33.11 -12.25
N LEU A 171 8.67 32.59 -11.32
CA LEU A 171 10.00 33.11 -10.97
C LEU A 171 10.94 33.04 -12.17
N GLY A 172 10.95 31.94 -12.93
CA GLY A 172 11.76 31.82 -14.13
C GLY A 172 11.46 32.91 -15.15
N GLN A 173 10.17 33.24 -15.37
CA GLN A 173 9.75 34.33 -16.24
C GLN A 173 10.15 35.70 -15.70
N ASP A 174 9.79 36.02 -14.45
CA ASP A 174 10.09 37.35 -13.87
C ASP A 174 11.61 37.60 -13.79
N LEU A 175 12.39 36.55 -13.50
CA LEU A 175 13.85 36.62 -13.52
C LEU A 175 14.38 36.84 -14.94
N HIS A 176 13.85 36.12 -15.94
CA HIS A 176 14.25 36.28 -17.33
C HIS A 176 13.95 37.69 -17.86
N ASP A 177 12.76 38.21 -17.55
CA ASP A 177 12.32 39.53 -17.99
C ASP A 177 13.16 40.64 -17.34
N ARG A 178 13.28 40.61 -16.00
CA ARG A 178 14.02 41.65 -15.26
C ARG A 178 15.53 41.60 -15.51
N LEU A 179 16.14 40.41 -15.45
CA LEU A 179 17.57 40.29 -15.72
C LEU A 179 17.89 40.55 -17.19
N GLY A 180 17.06 40.05 -18.12
CA GLY A 180 17.23 40.30 -19.55
C GLY A 180 17.18 41.79 -19.88
N GLN A 181 16.21 42.51 -19.31
CA GLN A 181 16.12 43.97 -19.46
C GLN A 181 17.35 44.69 -18.88
N HIS A 182 17.76 44.37 -17.65
CA HIS A 182 18.91 45.01 -17.02
C HIS A 182 20.23 44.76 -17.76
N LEU A 183 20.45 43.53 -18.23
CA LEU A 183 21.64 43.17 -19.00
C LEU A 183 21.63 43.88 -20.36
N THR A 184 20.48 43.96 -21.03
CA THR A 184 20.35 44.69 -22.30
C THR A 184 20.62 46.18 -22.11
N GLY A 185 20.05 46.79 -21.07
CA GLY A 185 20.25 48.19 -20.74
C GLY A 185 21.72 48.52 -20.39
N THR A 186 22.37 47.68 -19.59
CA THR A 186 23.79 47.84 -19.25
C THR A 186 24.71 47.62 -20.45
N ALA A 187 24.42 46.64 -21.32
CA ALA A 187 25.18 46.42 -22.56
C ALA A 187 25.07 47.60 -23.53
N LEU A 188 23.87 48.14 -23.72
CA LEU A 188 23.65 49.36 -24.53
C LEU A 188 24.41 50.56 -23.97
N ALA A 189 24.34 50.78 -22.66
CA ALA A 189 25.09 51.86 -22.01
C ALA A 189 26.61 51.71 -22.21
N ALA A 190 27.14 50.49 -22.07
CA ALA A 190 28.55 50.20 -22.33
C ALA A 190 28.93 50.45 -23.81
N GLN A 191 28.07 50.07 -24.75
CA GLN A 191 28.30 50.28 -26.18
C GLN A 191 28.34 51.78 -26.53
N VAL A 192 27.39 52.57 -26.01
CA VAL A 192 27.37 54.03 -26.20
C VAL A 192 28.62 54.67 -25.61
N LEU A 193 29.09 54.21 -24.45
CA LEU A 193 30.31 54.71 -23.84
C LEU A 193 31.54 54.40 -24.70
N LYS A 194 31.61 53.18 -25.25
CA LYS A 194 32.65 52.76 -26.19
C LYS A 194 32.66 53.63 -27.45
N ASP A 195 31.51 53.92 -28.05
CA ASP A 195 31.41 54.77 -29.24
C ASP A 195 31.79 56.23 -28.95
N LYS A 196 31.40 56.77 -27.78
CA LYS A 196 31.85 58.10 -27.35
C LYS A 196 33.36 58.17 -27.13
N LEU A 197 33.99 57.10 -26.64
CA LEU A 197 35.45 57.03 -26.51
C LEU A 197 36.15 56.86 -27.86
N ALA A 198 35.59 56.08 -28.79
CA ALA A 198 36.12 55.92 -30.15
C ALA A 198 36.07 57.24 -30.94
N THR A 199 34.97 57.99 -30.85
CA THR A 199 34.82 59.30 -31.49
C THR A 199 35.75 60.36 -30.86
N LYS A 200 35.86 60.39 -29.52
CA LYS A 200 36.78 61.31 -28.82
C LYS A 200 38.24 61.01 -29.14
N SER A 201 38.64 59.74 -29.18
CA SER A 201 40.01 59.36 -29.58
C SER A 201 40.30 59.70 -31.04
N GLY A 202 39.32 59.54 -31.95
CA GLY A 202 39.40 60.03 -33.33
C GLY A 202 39.60 61.55 -33.44
N GLN A 203 38.84 62.34 -32.67
CA GLN A 203 39.01 63.79 -32.59
C GLN A 203 40.36 64.20 -32.02
N THR A 204 40.82 63.55 -30.95
CA THR A 204 42.14 63.81 -30.36
C THR A 204 43.25 63.47 -31.36
N ARG A 205 43.15 62.34 -32.06
CA ARG A 205 44.11 61.93 -33.10
C ARG A 205 44.10 62.89 -34.29
N HIS A 206 42.94 63.40 -34.69
CA HIS A 206 42.82 64.42 -35.74
C HIS A 206 43.42 65.77 -35.30
N LYS A 207 43.16 66.22 -34.06
CA LYS A 207 43.75 67.46 -33.51
C LYS A 207 45.28 67.38 -33.41
N ILE A 208 45.81 66.25 -32.92
CA ILE A 208 47.25 66.01 -32.84
C ILE A 208 47.87 65.92 -34.24
N GLY A 209 47.19 65.27 -35.19
CA GLY A 209 47.61 65.20 -36.59
C GLY A 209 47.64 66.57 -37.29
N ALA A 210 46.64 67.42 -37.04
CA ALA A 210 46.58 68.79 -37.56
C ALA A 210 47.70 69.68 -36.96
N GLY A 211 47.98 69.54 -35.67
CA GLY A 211 49.12 70.21 -35.02
C GLY A 211 50.47 69.75 -35.57
N GLY A 212 50.62 68.44 -35.83
CA GLY A 212 51.83 67.87 -36.43
C GLY A 212 52.08 68.28 -37.89
N LYS A 213 51.03 68.58 -38.67
CA LYS A 213 51.17 69.17 -40.02
C LYS A 213 51.66 70.62 -39.96
N ARG A 214 51.08 71.45 -39.08
CA ARG A 214 51.55 72.83 -38.85
C ARG A 214 52.98 72.90 -38.32
N GLY A 215 53.35 71.99 -37.41
CA GLY A 215 54.73 71.88 -36.92
C GLY A 215 55.73 71.44 -37.99
N ARG A 216 55.32 70.61 -38.96
CA ARG A 216 56.15 70.24 -40.11
C ARG A 216 56.28 71.36 -41.14
N GLU A 217 55.22 72.11 -41.42
CA GLU A 217 55.28 73.33 -42.25
C GLU A 217 56.18 74.40 -41.62
N ALA A 218 56.01 74.70 -40.33
CA ALA A 218 56.86 75.67 -39.62
C ALA A 218 58.35 75.23 -39.60
N ARG A 219 58.62 73.92 -39.51
CA ARG A 219 59.98 73.37 -39.57
C ARG A 219 60.55 73.38 -40.99
N ALA A 220 59.73 73.19 -42.03
CA ALA A 220 60.13 73.30 -43.43
C ALA A 220 60.46 74.76 -43.81
N VAL A 221 59.66 75.73 -43.36
CA VAL A 221 59.93 77.17 -43.52
C VAL A 221 61.21 77.58 -42.79
N ARG A 222 61.46 77.07 -41.57
CA ARG A 222 62.70 77.34 -40.83
C ARG A 222 63.94 76.70 -41.47
N ARG A 223 63.83 75.53 -42.11
CA ARG A 223 64.92 74.90 -42.89
C ARG A 223 65.18 75.60 -44.22
N GLY A 224 64.17 76.22 -44.85
CA GLY A 224 64.35 77.06 -46.03
C GLY A 224 65.12 78.36 -45.73
N ARG A 225 64.95 78.93 -44.53
CA ARG A 225 65.60 80.19 -44.13
C ARG A 225 67.09 80.05 -43.76
N HIS A 226 67.58 78.84 -43.47
CA HIS A 226 69.00 78.60 -43.18
C HIS A 226 69.88 78.31 -44.42
N ARG A 227 69.29 78.32 -45.64
CA ARG A 227 70.01 78.07 -46.90
C ARG A 227 70.30 79.34 -47.71
N SER A 228 70.08 80.51 -47.12
CA SER A 228 70.29 81.82 -47.73
C SER A 228 71.12 82.73 -46.83
N TYR A 229 72.39 82.38 -46.59
CA TYR A 229 73.47 83.35 -46.36
C TYR A 229 74.77 82.72 -46.92
N PRO A 230 75.59 83.48 -47.66
CA PRO A 230 76.71 82.98 -48.45
C PRO A 230 77.88 82.43 -47.62
#